data_AF-A0A6S7EV71-F1
#
_entry.id   AF-A0A6S7EV71-F1
#
_cell.length_a   1.000
_cell.length_b   1.000
_cell.length_c   1.000
_cell.angle_alpha   90.00
_cell.angle_beta   90.00
_cell.angle_gamma   90.00
#
_symmetry.space_group_name_H-M   'P 1'
#
loop_
_entity.id
_entity.type
_entity.pdbx_description
1 polymer ?
#
loop_
_entity_poly.entity_id
_entity_poly.type
_entity_poly.pdbx_seq_one_letter_code
_entity_poly.pdbx_strand_id
1 'polypeptide(L)'
;MYSVKAIELHFWIATIGVVLYIAAMWIAGVQQGLMWRDTATDGTLVYSFVEELKTRVPYYLIRLLGGTLFLTGVFVMAWNVWKTVSGAQAVNPAIPQDDPHAARTPALAAAPATV
;
A
#
# COMPACT_ATOMS: atom_id res chain seq x y z
N MET A 1 0.22 4.87 14.39
CA MET A 1 1.15 5.60 13.50
C MET A 1 1.20 7.06 13.94
N TYR A 2 2.35 7.71 13.78
CA TYR A 2 2.63 9.04 14.28
C TYR A 2 1.69 10.12 13.70
N SER A 3 1.27 10.02 12.45
CA SER A 3 0.34 10.97 11.82
C SER A 3 -0.64 10.29 10.88
N VAL A 4 -1.95 10.54 11.09
CA VAL A 4 -3.02 10.09 10.18
C VAL A 4 -3.00 10.90 8.87
N LYS A 5 -2.67 12.19 8.93
CA LYS A 5 -2.57 13.06 7.74
C LYS A 5 -1.49 12.58 6.76
N ALA A 6 -0.39 12.03 7.26
CA ALA A 6 0.66 11.47 6.41
C ALA A 6 0.24 10.16 5.73
N ILE A 7 -0.69 9.40 6.34
CA ILE A 7 -1.27 8.20 5.71
C ILE A 7 -2.20 8.61 4.58
N GLU A 8 -3.05 9.62 4.80
CA GLU A 8 -3.92 10.16 3.75
C GLU A 8 -3.11 10.72 2.57
N LEU A 9 -2.02 11.44 2.85
CA LEU A 9 -1.10 11.92 1.81
C LEU A 9 -0.46 10.76 1.04
N HIS A 10 0.03 9.72 1.73
CA HIS A 10 0.57 8.51 1.09
C HIS A 10 -0.46 7.86 0.17
N PHE A 11 -1.71 7.71 0.66
CA PHE A 11 -2.80 7.14 -0.11
C PHE A 11 -3.02 7.89 -1.43
N TRP A 12 -3.20 9.22 -1.39
CA TRP A 12 -3.45 9.99 -2.61
C TRP A 12 -2.29 9.97 -3.59
N ILE A 13 -1.05 10.13 -3.11
CA ILE A 13 0.13 10.08 -3.97
C ILE A 13 0.27 8.70 -4.62
N ALA A 14 0.10 7.62 -3.84
CA ALA A 14 0.21 6.25 -4.32
C ALA A 14 -0.89 5.92 -5.34
N THR A 15 -2.15 6.29 -5.05
CA THR A 15 -3.28 6.06 -5.95
C THR A 15 -3.09 6.79 -7.28
N ILE A 16 -2.72 8.08 -7.26
CA ILE A 16 -2.48 8.84 -8.48
C ILE A 16 -1.31 8.24 -9.27
N GLY A 17 -0.21 7.89 -8.60
CA GLY A 17 0.96 7.27 -9.25
C GLY A 17 0.62 5.94 -9.93
N VAL A 18 -0.15 5.07 -9.27
CA VAL A 18 -0.57 3.77 -9.82
C VAL A 18 -1.55 3.93 -10.97
N VAL A 19 -2.53 4.84 -10.87
CA VAL A 19 -3.47 5.09 -11.96
C VAL A 19 -2.75 5.61 -13.21
N LEU A 20 -1.81 6.55 -13.05
CA LEU A 20 -0.96 7.03 -14.14
C LEU A 20 -0.14 5.89 -14.78
N TYR A 21 0.44 5.02 -13.96
CA TYR A 21 1.20 3.86 -14.42
C TYR A 21 0.32 2.91 -15.26
N ILE A 22 -0.85 2.52 -14.73
CA ILE A 22 -1.77 1.60 -15.41
C ILE A 22 -2.25 2.18 -16.73
N ALA A 23 -2.69 3.45 -16.72
CA ALA A 23 -3.16 4.14 -17.92
C ALA A 23 -2.09 4.15 -19.02
N ALA A 24 -0.84 4.52 -18.68
CA ALA A 24 0.27 4.54 -19.63
C ALA A 24 0.57 3.15 -20.21
N MET A 25 0.56 2.10 -19.38
CA MET A 25 0.86 0.74 -19.82
C MET A 25 -0.26 0.10 -20.64
N TRP A 26 -1.52 0.42 -20.35
CA TRP A 26 -2.64 0.00 -21.18
C TRP A 26 -2.56 0.61 -22.58
N ILE A 27 -2.35 1.92 -22.69
CA ILE A 27 -2.26 2.58 -23.99
C ILE A 27 -1.05 2.03 -24.77
N ALA A 28 0.10 1.92 -24.12
CA ALA A 28 1.31 1.36 -24.74
C ALA A 28 1.10 -0.08 -25.24
N GLY A 29 0.48 -0.94 -24.42
CA GLY A 29 0.24 -2.34 -24.76
C GLY A 29 -0.78 -2.51 -25.88
N VAL A 30 -1.87 -1.75 -25.85
CA VAL A 30 -2.87 -1.76 -26.93
C VAL A 30 -2.25 -1.29 -28.24
N GLN A 31 -1.53 -0.16 -28.23
CA GLN A 31 -0.89 0.36 -29.44
C GLN A 31 0.15 -0.61 -30.01
N GLN A 32 0.98 -1.20 -29.16
CA GLN A 32 1.93 -2.24 -29.53
C GLN A 32 1.23 -3.44 -30.20
N GLY A 33 0.15 -3.94 -29.59
CA GLY A 33 -0.61 -5.06 -30.14
C GLY A 33 -1.36 -4.72 -31.44
N LEU A 34 -1.76 -3.46 -31.64
CA LEU A 34 -2.32 -2.97 -32.90
C LEU A 34 -1.24 -2.94 -34.00
N MET A 35 -0.06 -2.37 -33.71
CA MET A 35 1.03 -2.24 -34.68
C MET A 35 1.60 -3.59 -35.11
N TRP A 36 1.68 -4.57 -34.21
CA TRP A 36 2.20 -5.92 -34.52
C TRP A 36 1.31 -6.75 -35.43
N ARG A 37 0.00 -6.45 -35.49
CA ARG A 37 -0.93 -7.13 -36.40
C ARG A 37 -1.28 -6.30 -37.62
N ASP A 38 -0.72 -5.09 -37.74
CA ASP A 38 -1.06 -4.20 -38.82
C ASP A 38 -0.40 -4.67 -40.11
N THR A 39 -1.24 -5.10 -41.04
CA THR A 39 -0.82 -5.70 -42.31
C THR A 39 -1.42 -4.90 -43.46
N ALA A 40 -0.58 -4.55 -44.41
CA ALA A 40 -0.99 -3.85 -45.62
C ALA A 40 -1.79 -4.79 -46.53
N THR A 41 -2.45 -4.22 -47.55
CA THR A 41 -3.28 -4.98 -48.50
C THR A 41 -2.49 -6.01 -49.33
N ASP A 42 -1.16 -5.90 -49.35
CA ASP A 42 -0.24 -6.84 -49.99
C ASP A 42 0.27 -7.95 -49.04
N GLY A 43 -0.18 -7.95 -47.77
CA GLY A 43 0.20 -8.92 -46.74
C GLY A 43 1.50 -8.60 -46.02
N THR A 44 2.17 -7.48 -46.33
CA THR A 44 3.38 -7.05 -45.61
C THR A 44 3.04 -6.35 -44.30
N LEU A 45 3.98 -6.33 -43.34
CA LEU A 45 3.83 -5.60 -42.08
C LEU A 45 3.97 -4.09 -42.31
N VAL A 46 2.98 -3.31 -41.87
CA VAL A 46 2.97 -1.85 -42.02
C VAL A 46 4.07 -1.20 -41.19
N TYR A 47 4.32 -1.75 -40.00
CA TYR A 47 5.30 -1.21 -39.04
C TYR A 47 6.41 -2.21 -38.76
N SER A 48 7.65 -1.72 -38.80
CA SER A 48 8.80 -2.46 -38.31
C SER A 48 8.85 -2.48 -36.78
N PHE A 49 9.55 -3.46 -36.21
CA PHE A 49 9.77 -3.54 -34.76
C PHE A 49 10.44 -2.29 -34.18
N VAL A 50 11.34 -1.65 -34.94
CA VAL A 50 12.05 -0.44 -34.50
C VAL A 50 11.11 0.76 -34.42
N GLU A 51 10.13 0.88 -35.32
CA GLU A 51 9.13 1.94 -35.27
C GLU A 51 8.20 1.76 -34.07
N GLU A 52 7.73 0.54 -33.83
CA GLU A 52 6.93 0.20 -32.65
C GLU A 52 7.67 0.50 -31.34
N LEU A 53 8.99 0.26 -31.29
CA LEU A 53 9.83 0.60 -30.15
C LEU A 53 9.89 2.12 -29.91
N LYS A 54 10.07 2.92 -30.97
CA LYS A 54 10.13 4.38 -30.89
C LYS A 54 8.81 4.98 -30.39
N THR A 55 7.68 4.45 -30.84
CA THR A 55 6.36 4.95 -30.42
C THR A 55 6.06 4.64 -28.95
N ARG A 56 6.72 3.65 -28.34
CA ARG A 56 6.54 3.31 -26.91
C ARG A 56 7.31 4.18 -25.92
N VAL A 57 8.39 4.84 -26.37
CA VAL A 57 9.25 5.68 -25.52
C VAL A 57 8.48 6.70 -24.64
N PRO A 58 7.52 7.50 -25.16
CA PRO A 58 6.81 8.47 -24.33
C PRO A 58 6.02 7.80 -23.19
N TYR A 59 5.44 6.62 -23.42
CA TYR A 59 4.70 5.91 -22.38
C TYR A 59 5.60 5.35 -21.27
N TYR A 60 6.84 4.99 -21.58
CA TYR A 60 7.81 4.60 -20.55
C TYR A 60 8.26 5.77 -19.67
N LEU A 61 8.28 6.99 -20.20
CA LEU A 61 8.52 8.20 -19.39
C LEU A 61 7.36 8.44 -18.42
N ILE A 62 6.12 8.32 -18.89
CA ILE A 62 4.93 8.43 -18.02
C ILE A 62 4.91 7.32 -16.97
N ARG A 63 5.32 6.10 -17.35
CA ARG A 63 5.50 4.98 -16.42
C ARG A 63 6.49 5.31 -15.31
N LEU A 64 7.63 5.89 -15.67
CA LEU A 64 8.67 6.29 -14.72
C LEU A 64 8.16 7.41 -13.80
N LEU A 65 7.42 8.37 -14.33
CA LEU A 65 6.77 9.42 -13.54
C LEU A 65 5.79 8.82 -12.52
N GLY A 66 4.86 7.97 -12.96
CA GLY A 66 3.87 7.32 -12.08
C GLY A 66 4.53 6.44 -11.01
N GLY A 67 5.57 5.69 -11.38
CA GLY A 67 6.36 4.90 -10.45
C GLY A 67 7.14 5.75 -9.44
N THR A 68 7.66 6.91 -9.87
CA THR A 68 8.36 7.85 -8.98
C THR A 68 7.42 8.44 -7.96
N LEU A 69 6.18 8.80 -8.35
CA LEU A 69 5.13 9.23 -7.40
C LEU A 69 4.83 8.15 -6.37
N PHE A 70 4.64 6.90 -6.81
CA PHE A 70 4.40 5.80 -5.88
C PHE A 70 5.57 5.61 -4.91
N LEU A 71 6.81 5.70 -5.41
CA LEU A 71 8.01 5.59 -4.60
C LEU A 71 8.13 6.72 -3.57
N THR A 72 7.80 7.98 -3.92
CA THR A 72 7.70 9.06 -2.93
C THR A 72 6.65 8.78 -1.87
N GLY A 73 5.52 8.18 -2.25
CA GLY A 73 4.54 7.66 -1.29
C GLY A 73 5.17 6.68 -0.28
N VAL A 74 5.94 5.70 -0.75
CA VAL A 74 6.62 4.72 0.12
C VAL A 74 7.57 5.41 1.09
N PHE A 75 8.32 6.42 0.65
CA PHE A 75 9.20 7.19 1.54
C PHE A 75 8.43 7.95 2.63
N VAL A 76 7.26 8.53 2.31
CA VAL A 76 6.38 9.17 3.31
C VAL A 76 5.91 8.16 4.36
N MET A 77 5.55 6.95 3.93
CA MET A 77 5.14 5.89 4.85
C MET A 77 6.31 5.41 5.72
N ALA A 78 7.49 5.21 5.14
CA ALA A 78 8.69 4.82 5.87
C ALA A 78 9.04 5.83 6.98
N TRP A 79 8.96 7.13 6.68
CA TRP A 79 9.14 8.19 7.68
C TRP A 79 8.11 8.10 8.82
N ASN A 80 6.83 7.88 8.49
CA ASN A 80 5.77 7.78 9.49
C ASN A 80 5.96 6.58 10.43
N VAL A 81 6.38 5.45 9.86
CA VAL A 81 6.73 4.23 10.62
C VAL A 81 7.93 4.50 11.52
N TRP A 82 9.01 5.08 10.99
CA TRP A 82 10.19 5.43 11.78
C TRP A 82 9.81 6.26 13.01
N LYS A 83 9.07 7.35 12.81
CA LYS A 83 8.63 8.23 13.90
C LYS A 83 7.74 7.52 14.92
N THR A 84 6.97 6.52 14.49
CA THR A 84 6.15 5.69 15.39
C THR A 84 7.02 4.77 16.24
N VAL A 85 8.03 4.13 15.63
CA VAL A 85 8.92 3.17 16.33
C VAL A 85 9.88 3.89 17.28
N SER A 86 10.46 5.02 16.89
CA SER A 86 11.38 5.78 17.74
C SER A 86 10.71 6.44 18.96
N GLY A 87 9.39 6.59 18.95
CA GLY A 87 8.61 7.13 20.07
C GLY A 87 7.93 6.06 20.93
N ALA A 88 8.12 4.77 20.63
CA ALA A 88 7.45 3.70 21.35
C ALA A 88 8.18 3.39 22.67
N GLN A 89 7.53 3.68 23.80
CA GLN A 89 7.87 3.02 25.06
C GLN A 89 7.36 1.59 25.02
N ALA A 90 8.17 0.63 25.48
CA ALA A 90 7.75 -0.76 25.60
C ALA A 90 6.58 -0.85 26.60
N VAL A 91 5.37 -1.01 26.08
CA VAL A 91 4.21 -1.33 26.91
C VAL A 91 4.35 -2.80 27.27
N ASN A 92 4.78 -3.08 28.50
CA ASN A 92 4.69 -4.42 29.07
C ASN A 92 3.23 -4.61 29.51
N PRO A 93 2.40 -5.36 28.76
CA PRO A 93 1.02 -5.58 29.17
C PRO A 93 1.08 -6.30 30.51
N ALA A 94 0.43 -5.76 31.54
CA ALA A 94 0.27 -6.49 32.79
C ALA A 94 -0.46 -7.79 32.44
N ILE A 95 0.26 -8.92 32.51
CA ILE A 95 -0.35 -10.24 32.40
C ILE A 95 -1.40 -10.28 33.51
N PRO A 96 -2.69 -10.51 33.19
CA PRO A 96 -3.69 -10.71 34.22
C PRO A 96 -3.17 -11.77 35.19
N GLN A 97 -2.87 -11.37 36.42
CA GLN A 97 -2.54 -12.33 37.44
C GLN A 97 -3.86 -12.97 37.84
N ASP A 98 -4.11 -14.17 37.30
CA ASP A 98 -5.17 -15.04 37.79
C ASP A 98 -4.82 -15.40 39.23
N ASP A 99 -5.23 -14.56 40.18
CA ASP A 99 -5.02 -14.80 41.61
C ASP A 99 -5.97 -15.95 42.04
N PRO A 100 -5.45 -17.17 42.30
CA PRO A 100 -6.26 -18.32 42.67
C PRO A 100 -6.79 -18.20 44.11
N HIS A 101 -6.44 -17.13 44.83
CA HIS A 101 -6.89 -16.85 46.20
C HIS A 101 -8.03 -15.83 46.26
N ALA A 102 -8.26 -15.03 45.21
CA ALA A 102 -9.41 -14.12 45.12
C ALA A 102 -10.76 -14.85 45.11
N ALA A 103 -10.79 -16.07 44.55
CA ALA A 103 -11.98 -16.94 44.55
C ALA A 103 -12.25 -17.63 45.91
N ARG A 104 -11.34 -17.49 46.88
CA ARG A 104 -11.37 -18.20 48.17
C ARG A 104 -11.71 -17.31 49.36
N THR A 105 -12.24 -16.09 49.17
CA THR A 105 -12.88 -15.39 50.29
C THR A 105 -14.10 -16.22 50.71
N PRO A 106 -14.04 -16.96 51.84
CA PRO A 106 -15.19 -17.71 52.28
C PRO A 106 -16.23 -16.69 52.73
N ALA A 107 -17.51 -16.98 52.49
CA ALA A 107 -18.64 -16.25 53.04
C ALA A 107 -18.72 -16.39 54.58
N LEU A 108 -17.64 -16.03 55.29
CA LEU A 108 -17.52 -16.04 56.74
C LEU A 108 -17.98 -14.69 57.30
N ALA A 109 -19.24 -14.31 57.07
CA ALA A 109 -19.88 -13.19 57.77
C ALA A 109 -21.39 -13.10 57.44
N ALA A 110 -22.18 -14.15 57.69
CA ALA A 110 -23.64 -14.02 57.76
C ALA A 110 -24.28 -15.19 58.54
N ALA A 111 -23.97 -15.31 59.83
CA ALA A 111 -24.84 -16.05 60.75
C ALA A 111 -25.63 -15.02 61.57
N PRO A 112 -26.97 -14.94 61.45
CA PRO A 112 -27.76 -14.01 62.22
C PRO A 112 -27.81 -14.50 63.67
N ALA A 113 -27.50 -13.60 64.61
CA ALA A 113 -27.78 -13.79 66.01
C ALA A 113 -29.29 -13.80 66.23
N THR A 114 -29.85 -14.92 66.71
CA THR A 114 -31.21 -15.00 67.23
C THR A 114 -31.18 -15.50 68.67
N VAL A 115 -31.90 -14.72 69.49
CA VAL A 115 -32.27 -14.80 70.91
C VAL A 115 -32.42 -16.21 71.48
#